data_AF-F9RVC9-F1
#
_entry.id   AF-F9RVC9-F1
#
_cell.length_a   1.000
_cell.length_b   1.000
_cell.length_c   1.000
_cell.angle_alpha   90.00
_cell.angle_beta   90.00
_cell.angle_gamma   90.00
#
_symmetry.space_group_name_H-M   'P 1'
#
loop_
_entity.id
_entity.type
_entity.pdbx_description
1 polymer ?
#
loop_
_entity_poly.entity_id
_entity_poly.type
_entity_poly.pdbx_seq_one_letter_code
_entity_poly.pdbx_strand_id
1 'polypeptide(L)'
;MSKIKIVLLALVLIAAGVAAWVFIPTHTSLGPQVSSTPIGEEFSLVGYKIVSTDRKLNKMNQYFLIANGSELGDNEPVLTTSDQFLRVVAVKNNTFKLSVKGRIEQYRNDIWVEKSDGTAHHWLASMQSDYVK
;
A
#
# COMPACT_ATOMS: atom_id res chain seq x y z
N MET A 1 45.98 20.57 16.78
CA MET A 1 45.33 19.31 17.20
C MET A 1 46.20 18.13 16.79
N SER A 2 46.36 17.11 17.64
CA SER A 2 47.11 15.90 17.27
C SER A 2 46.41 15.16 16.12
N LYS A 3 47.19 14.61 15.18
CA LYS A 3 46.69 13.83 14.03
C LYS A 3 45.72 12.71 14.45
N ILE A 4 45.96 12.12 15.62
CA ILE A 4 45.11 11.08 16.22
C ILE A 4 43.70 11.60 16.52
N LYS A 5 43.58 12.83 17.04
CA LYS A 5 42.28 13.44 17.36
C LYS A 5 41.46 13.71 16.09
N ILE A 6 42.13 14.07 14.99
CA ILE A 6 41.48 14.30 13.70
C ILE A 6 40.95 12.99 13.12
N VAL A 7 41.75 11.92 13.18
CA VAL A 7 41.33 10.59 12.71
C VAL A 7 40.14 10.04 13.52
N LEU A 8 40.18 10.17 14.85
CA LEU A 8 39.07 9.77 15.72
C LEU A 8 37.80 10.56 15.42
N LEU A 9 37.89 11.87 15.25
CA LEU A 9 36.75 12.72 14.90
C LEU A 9 36.14 12.31 13.55
N ALA A 10 36.99 12.03 12.55
CA ALA A 10 36.52 11.56 11.24
C ALA A 10 35.78 10.22 11.34
N LEU A 11 36.30 9.28 12.14
CA LEU A 11 35.66 7.99 12.38
C LEU A 11 34.28 8.15 13.04
N VAL A 12 34.16 9.04 14.04
CA VAL A 12 32.88 9.34 14.69
C VAL A 12 31.89 9.98 13.71
N LEU A 13 32.33 10.90 12.85
CA LEU A 13 31.48 11.52 11.84
C LEU A 13 30.98 10.51 10.80
N ILE A 14 31.84 9.60 10.35
CA ILE A 14 31.45 8.52 9.43
C ILE A 14 30.45 7.59 10.11
N ALA A 15 30.71 7.17 11.34
CA ALA A 15 29.80 6.30 12.10
C ALA A 15 28.43 6.96 12.30
N ALA A 16 28.39 8.26 12.64
CA ALA A 16 27.15 9.01 12.76
C ALA A 16 26.41 9.13 11.42
N GLY A 17 27.12 9.35 10.31
CA GLY A 17 26.54 9.40 8.97
C GLY A 17 25.93 8.06 8.54
N VAL A 18 26.62 6.95 8.79
CA VAL A 18 26.11 5.60 8.52
C VAL A 18 24.91 5.29 9.41
N ALA A 19 24.98 5.60 10.70
CA ALA A 19 23.86 5.41 11.60
C ALA A 19 22.63 6.21 11.15
N ALA A 20 22.79 7.50 10.83
CA ALA A 20 21.70 8.31 10.28
C ALA A 20 21.11 7.68 9.01
N TRP A 21 21.94 7.21 8.08
CA TRP A 21 21.46 6.57 6.86
C TRP A 21 20.69 5.26 7.12
N VAL A 22 21.15 4.42 8.05
CA VAL A 22 20.50 3.14 8.40
C VAL A 22 19.21 3.36 9.18
N PHE A 23 19.16 4.39 10.02
CA PHE A 23 18.04 4.63 10.94
C PHE A 23 17.02 5.65 10.44
N ILE A 24 17.19 6.27 9.26
CA ILE A 24 16.12 7.05 8.62
C ILE A 24 15.12 6.06 8.01
N PRO A 25 13.92 5.87 8.58
CA PRO A 25 12.95 4.94 8.03
C PRO A 25 12.46 5.44 6.67
N THR A 26 12.14 4.51 5.76
CA THR A 26 11.38 4.86 4.57
C THR A 26 9.96 5.21 5.00
N HIS A 27 9.61 6.49 4.91
CA HIS A 27 8.26 6.95 5.18
C HIS A 27 7.40 6.66 3.96
N THR A 28 6.33 5.90 4.16
CA THR A 28 5.29 5.64 3.16
C THR A 28 3.95 6.04 3.76
N SER A 29 3.22 6.90 3.06
CA SER A 29 1.89 7.36 3.44
C SER A 29 0.92 7.28 2.26
N LEU A 30 -0.37 7.34 2.59
CA LEU A 30 -1.43 7.44 1.61
C LEU A 30 -1.54 8.89 1.12
N GLY A 31 -1.48 9.06 -0.19
CA GLY A 31 -1.73 10.31 -0.88
C GLY A 31 -3.21 10.48 -1.23
N PRO A 32 -3.54 11.24 -2.29
CA PRO A 32 -4.93 11.44 -2.70
C PRO A 32 -5.59 10.13 -3.14
N GLN A 33 -6.89 10.03 -2.87
CA GLN A 33 -7.74 8.95 -3.38
C GLN A 33 -7.88 9.07 -4.90
N VAL A 34 -7.69 7.96 -5.60
CA VAL A 34 -7.76 7.87 -7.08
C VAL A 34 -8.99 7.12 -7.57
N SER A 35 -9.61 6.29 -6.74
CA SER A 35 -10.80 5.53 -7.12
C SER A 35 -11.63 5.14 -5.90
N SER A 36 -12.93 4.94 -6.15
CA SER A 36 -13.87 4.32 -5.22
C SER A 36 -14.83 3.49 -6.06
N THR A 37 -14.77 2.17 -5.94
CA THR A 37 -15.65 1.25 -6.69
C THR A 37 -16.48 0.43 -5.71
N PRO A 38 -17.81 0.45 -5.78
CA PRO A 38 -18.66 -0.37 -4.92
C PRO A 38 -18.37 -1.87 -5.09
N ILE A 39 -18.34 -2.61 -3.97
CA ILE A 39 -18.23 -4.06 -3.91
C ILE A 39 -19.45 -4.59 -3.15
N GLY A 40 -20.51 -4.90 -3.89
CA GLY A 40 -21.81 -5.20 -3.29
C GLY A 40 -22.47 -3.94 -2.72
N GLU A 41 -23.28 -4.10 -1.68
CA GLU A 41 -24.07 -3.00 -1.11
C GLU A 41 -23.35 -2.29 0.05
N GLU A 42 -22.53 -3.01 0.81
CA GLU A 42 -21.98 -2.55 2.08
C GLU A 42 -20.48 -2.20 2.04
N PHE A 43 -19.78 -2.53 0.95
CA PHE A 43 -18.33 -2.37 0.86
C PHE A 43 -17.94 -1.59 -0.40
N SER A 44 -16.75 -0.99 -0.35
CA SER A 44 -16.13 -0.30 -1.47
C SER A 44 -14.65 -0.65 -1.56
N LEU A 45 -14.17 -0.84 -2.78
CA LEU A 45 -12.76 -0.91 -3.10
C LEU A 45 -12.25 0.50 -3.40
N VAL A 46 -11.47 1.05 -2.47
CA VAL A 46 -10.92 2.40 -2.55
C VAL A 46 -9.44 2.36 -2.89
N GLY A 47 -9.03 3.19 -3.85
CA GLY A 47 -7.65 3.27 -4.29
C GLY A 47 -7.00 4.59 -3.90
N TYR A 48 -5.75 4.57 -3.43
CA TYR A 48 -4.96 5.74 -3.03
C TYR A 48 -3.60 5.74 -3.72
N LYS A 49 -3.08 6.94 -4.04
CA LYS A 49 -1.68 7.09 -4.45
C LYS A 49 -0.75 6.76 -3.29
N ILE A 50 0.38 6.13 -3.57
CA ILE A 50 1.45 6.01 -2.58
C ILE A 50 2.32 7.27 -2.62
N VAL A 51 2.59 7.84 -1.45
CA VAL A 51 3.61 8.87 -1.26
C VAL A 51 4.70 8.28 -0.37
N SER A 52 5.88 8.07 -0.93
CA SER A 52 7.01 7.43 -0.27
C SER A 52 8.33 8.12 -0.57
N THR A 53 9.26 8.04 0.39
CA THR A 53 10.67 8.38 0.12
C THR A 53 11.32 7.40 -0.84
N ASP A 54 10.77 6.17 -1.00
CA ASP A 54 11.14 5.27 -2.09
C ASP A 54 10.47 5.69 -3.40
N ARG A 55 11.28 6.20 -4.33
CA ARG A 55 10.85 6.63 -5.66
C ARG A 55 10.15 5.52 -6.46
N LYS A 56 10.43 4.25 -6.20
CA LYS A 56 9.79 3.12 -6.91
C LYS A 56 8.31 2.99 -6.53
N LEU A 57 7.97 3.30 -5.28
CA LEU A 57 6.62 3.20 -4.75
C LEU A 57 5.74 4.39 -5.17
N ASN A 58 6.31 5.57 -5.43
CA ASN A 58 5.55 6.75 -5.89
C ASN A 58 4.82 6.58 -7.23
N LYS A 59 5.12 5.52 -7.98
CA LYS A 59 4.44 5.17 -9.23
C LYS A 59 3.29 4.17 -9.03
N MET A 60 3.01 3.79 -7.79
CA MET A 60 2.07 2.74 -7.42
C MET A 60 0.84 3.35 -6.74
N ASN A 61 -0.23 2.56 -6.73
CA ASN A 61 -1.47 2.81 -6.02
C ASN A 61 -1.72 1.63 -5.08
N GLN A 62 -2.30 1.91 -3.91
CA GLN A 62 -2.79 0.91 -2.97
C GLN A 62 -4.31 0.88 -2.99
N TYR A 63 -4.88 -0.30 -3.12
CA TYR A 63 -6.31 -0.54 -3.11
C TYR A 63 -6.71 -1.30 -1.85
N PHE A 64 -7.71 -0.79 -1.15
CA PHE A 64 -8.22 -1.32 0.11
C PHE A 64 -9.70 -1.65 -0.05
N LEU A 65 -10.13 -2.75 0.54
CA LEU A 65 -11.54 -3.06 0.69
C LEU A 65 -11.98 -2.52 2.05
N ILE A 66 -12.95 -1.60 2.06
CA ILE A 66 -13.46 -0.99 3.29
C ILE A 66 -14.98 -1.09 3.34
N ALA A 67 -15.54 -1.10 4.54
CA ALA A 67 -16.97 -0.92 4.73
C ALA A 67 -17.37 0.54 4.39
N ASN A 68 -18.56 0.72 3.82
CA ASN A 68 -19.06 2.03 3.44
C ASN A 68 -19.23 2.93 4.68
N GLY A 69 -18.61 4.11 4.66
CA GLY A 69 -18.63 5.06 5.78
C GLY A 69 -17.60 4.79 6.88
N SER A 70 -16.78 3.74 6.75
CA SER A 70 -15.65 3.49 7.65
C SER A 70 -14.38 4.21 7.16
N GLU A 71 -13.52 4.58 8.10
CA GLU A 71 -12.17 5.03 7.80
C GLU A 71 -11.24 3.83 7.50
N LEU A 72 -10.12 4.09 6.83
CA LEU A 72 -9.13 3.07 6.49
C LEU A 72 -8.53 2.37 7.73
N GLY A 73 -8.34 3.09 8.84
CA GLY A 73 -7.74 2.55 10.07
C GLY A 73 -6.45 1.77 9.80
N ASP A 74 -6.38 0.56 10.36
CA ASP A 74 -5.27 -0.40 10.19
C ASP A 74 -5.50 -1.40 9.04
N ASN A 75 -6.45 -1.13 8.13
CA ASN A 75 -6.74 -2.05 7.03
C ASN A 75 -5.52 -2.19 6.11
N GLU A 76 -5.15 -3.44 5.84
CA GLU A 76 -4.09 -3.76 4.89
C GLU A 76 -4.59 -3.67 3.43
N PRO A 77 -3.75 -3.23 2.49
CA PRO A 77 -4.14 -3.14 1.09
C PRO A 77 -4.37 -4.54 0.51
N VAL A 78 -5.46 -4.66 -0.25
CA VAL A 78 -5.78 -5.83 -1.08
C VAL A 78 -4.78 -5.94 -2.25
N LEU A 79 -4.41 -4.80 -2.85
CA LEU A 79 -3.57 -4.77 -4.04
C LEU A 79 -2.70 -3.52 -4.05
N THR A 80 -1.42 -3.70 -4.36
CA THR A 80 -0.49 -2.61 -4.70
C THR A 80 -0.09 -2.74 -6.15
N THR A 81 -0.53 -1.81 -7.01
CA THR A 81 -0.30 -1.89 -8.46
C THR A 81 0.01 -0.53 -9.10
N SER A 82 0.74 -0.52 -10.22
CA SER A 82 0.92 0.68 -11.04
C SER A 82 -0.31 1.02 -11.88
N ASP A 83 -1.25 0.07 -12.02
CA ASP A 83 -2.50 0.30 -12.74
C ASP A 83 -3.37 1.32 -12.00
N GLN A 84 -3.80 2.37 -12.71
CA GLN A 84 -4.70 3.40 -12.18
C GLN A 84 -6.17 3.12 -12.56
N PHE A 85 -6.39 2.24 -13.54
CA PHE A 85 -7.68 1.94 -14.14
C PHE A 85 -8.12 0.51 -13.81
N LEU A 86 -7.81 0.07 -12.60
CA LEU A 86 -8.24 -1.20 -12.03
C LEU A 86 -9.73 -1.42 -12.25
N ARG A 87 -10.13 -2.62 -12.69
CA ARG A 87 -11.55 -2.95 -12.90
C ARG A 87 -12.00 -4.06 -11.99
N VAL A 88 -13.15 -3.87 -11.35
CA VAL A 88 -13.90 -4.94 -10.70
C VAL A 88 -14.77 -5.59 -11.79
N VAL A 89 -14.50 -6.85 -12.09
CA VAL A 89 -15.11 -7.59 -13.20
C VAL A 89 -16.36 -8.35 -12.77
N ALA A 90 -16.37 -8.83 -11.52
CA ALA A 90 -17.49 -9.56 -10.96
C ALA A 90 -17.51 -9.40 -9.45
N VAL A 91 -18.72 -9.35 -8.89
CA VAL A 91 -18.97 -9.46 -7.45
C VAL A 91 -20.06 -10.49 -7.27
N LYS A 92 -19.81 -11.52 -6.46
CA LYS A 92 -20.77 -12.56 -6.14
C LYS A 92 -20.54 -13.04 -4.71
N ASN A 93 -21.58 -12.96 -3.89
CA ASN A 93 -21.48 -13.22 -2.45
C ASN A 93 -20.31 -12.39 -1.88
N ASN A 94 -19.47 -13.00 -1.05
CA ASN A 94 -18.29 -12.39 -0.47
C ASN A 94 -17.04 -12.59 -1.35
N THR A 95 -17.19 -12.61 -2.67
CA THR A 95 -16.08 -12.76 -3.60
C THR A 95 -16.15 -11.70 -4.69
N PHE A 96 -15.02 -11.07 -4.98
CA PHE A 96 -14.89 -10.16 -6.11
C PHE A 96 -13.70 -10.53 -7.00
N LYS A 97 -13.82 -10.20 -8.28
CA LYS A 97 -12.78 -10.44 -9.28
C LYS A 97 -12.24 -9.12 -9.79
N LEU A 98 -10.92 -8.97 -9.77
CA LEU A 98 -10.19 -7.83 -10.30
C LEU A 98 -9.59 -8.16 -11.66
N SER A 99 -9.54 -7.17 -12.55
CA SER A 99 -8.70 -7.16 -13.74
C SER A 99 -7.67 -6.04 -13.61
N VAL A 100 -6.40 -6.43 -13.63
CA VAL A 100 -5.26 -5.53 -13.39
C VAL A 100 -4.38 -5.49 -14.64
N LYS A 101 -4.08 -4.29 -15.13
CA LYS A 101 -3.19 -4.04 -16.25
C LYS A 101 -2.00 -3.20 -15.82
N GLY A 102 -1.04 -3.84 -15.18
CA GLY A 102 0.15 -3.15 -14.68
C GLY A 102 1.04 -4.02 -13.80
N ARG A 103 2.12 -3.42 -13.30
CA ARG A 103 3.00 -4.06 -12.32
C ARG A 103 2.23 -4.28 -11.02
N ILE A 104 2.42 -5.44 -10.40
CA ILE A 104 1.84 -5.79 -9.10
C ILE A 104 3.00 -6.02 -8.14
N GLU A 105 3.00 -5.32 -7.01
CA GLU A 105 4.01 -5.49 -5.95
C GLU A 105 3.45 -6.30 -4.77
N GLN A 106 2.14 -6.21 -4.51
CA GLN A 106 1.47 -6.93 -3.44
C GLN A 106 0.05 -7.28 -3.86
N TYR A 107 -0.42 -8.48 -3.49
CA TYR A 107 -1.78 -8.93 -3.67
C TYR A 107 -2.20 -9.84 -2.50
N ARG A 108 -3.39 -9.58 -1.94
CA ARG A 108 -4.04 -10.39 -0.90
C ARG A 108 -5.37 -10.90 -1.43
N ASN A 109 -5.54 -12.21 -1.41
CA ASN A 109 -6.76 -12.88 -1.88
C ASN A 109 -7.74 -13.23 -0.75
N ASP A 110 -7.30 -13.16 0.50
CA ASP A 110 -8.09 -13.44 1.70
C ASP A 110 -8.05 -12.19 2.59
N ILE A 111 -9.22 -11.61 2.86
CA ILE A 111 -9.38 -10.27 3.41
C ILE A 111 -10.43 -10.30 4.52
N TRP A 112 -10.11 -9.70 5.66
CA TRP A 112 -11.05 -9.42 6.72
C TRP A 112 -11.25 -7.91 6.79
N VAL A 113 -12.51 -7.48 6.79
CA VAL A 113 -12.89 -6.07 6.85
C VAL A 113 -13.71 -5.84 8.10
N GLU A 114 -13.24 -4.94 8.96
CA GLU A 114 -13.99 -4.51 10.14
C GLU A 114 -14.97 -3.41 9.77
N LYS A 115 -16.22 -3.57 10.20
CA LYS A 115 -17.27 -2.55 10.12
C LYS A 115 -17.21 -1.62 11.32
N SER A 116 -17.91 -0.49 11.22
CA SER A 116 -18.06 0.48 12.32
C SER A 116 -18.74 -0.09 13.57
N ASP A 117 -19.50 -1.18 13.44
CA ASP A 117 -20.13 -1.91 14.54
C ASP A 117 -19.19 -2.91 15.24
N GLY A 118 -17.92 -3.02 14.79
CA GLY A 118 -16.91 -3.93 15.33
C GLY A 118 -17.02 -5.36 14.80
N THR A 119 -17.92 -5.64 13.85
CA THR A 119 -18.00 -6.97 13.22
C THR A 119 -16.99 -7.11 12.08
N ALA A 120 -16.39 -8.30 11.98
CA ALA A 120 -15.44 -8.62 10.91
C ALA A 120 -16.13 -9.44 9.81
N HIS A 121 -15.99 -8.99 8.56
CA HIS A 121 -16.53 -9.66 7.39
C HIS A 121 -15.42 -10.24 6.53
N HIS A 122 -15.55 -11.53 6.22
CA HIS A 122 -14.59 -12.24 5.37
C HIS A 122 -14.91 -12.04 3.89
N TRP A 123 -13.89 -11.70 3.11
CA TRP A 123 -13.96 -11.48 1.67
C TRP A 123 -12.83 -12.20 0.95
N LEU A 124 -13.15 -12.74 -0.23
CA LEU A 124 -12.19 -13.35 -1.13
C LEU A 124 -11.99 -12.47 -2.37
N ALA A 125 -10.75 -12.18 -2.70
CA ALA A 125 -10.39 -11.54 -3.95
C ALA A 125 -9.84 -12.60 -4.92
N SER A 126 -10.25 -12.49 -6.17
CA SER A 126 -9.62 -13.16 -7.30
C SER A 126 -9.10 -12.12 -8.28
N MET A 127 -8.05 -12.43 -9.02
CA MET A 127 -7.40 -11.47 -9.89
C MET A 127 -7.05 -12.11 -11.23
N GLN A 128 -7.30 -11.37 -12.30
CA GLN A 128 -6.73 -11.60 -13.62
C GLN A 128 -5.75 -10.46 -13.92
N SER A 129 -4.49 -10.80 -14.16
CA SER A 129 -3.43 -9.83 -14.41
C SER A 129 -2.92 -9.94 -15.85
N ASP A 130 -2.86 -8.80 -16.53
CA ASP A 130 -2.22 -8.66 -17.83
C ASP A 130 -1.06 -7.66 -17.66
N TYR A 131 0.17 -8.16 -17.65
CA TYR A 131 1.34 -7.28 -17.58
C TYR A 131 1.72 -6.81 -18.99
N VAL A 132 1.31 -5.60 -19.33
CA VAL A 132 1.72 -4.94 -20.59
C VAL A 132 2.91 -4.05 -20.28
N LYS A 133 4.06 -4.36 -20.89
CA LYS A 133 5.32 -3.61 -20.75
C LYS A 133 5.39 -2.44 -21.73
#